data_AF-A0A923HIG3-F1
#
_entry.id   AF-A0A923HIG3-F1
#
_cell.length_a   1.000
_cell.length_b   1.000
_cell.length_c   1.000
_cell.angle_alpha   90.00
_cell.angle_beta   90.00
_cell.angle_gamma   90.00
#
_symmetry.space_group_name_H-M   'P 1'
#
loop_
_entity.id
_entity.type
_entity.pdbx_description
1 polymer ?
#
loop_
_entity_poly.entity_id
_entity_poly.type
_entity_poly.pdbx_seq_one_letter_code
_entity_poly.pdbx_strand_id
1 'polypeptide(L)'
;MATKETESQKQLLQDKIKKMQAKLRTIEAAERKAEEKRLSKIREEFFKILAELELYDVKPEKLRELLKDNKAKLLADEKNAES
;
A
#
# COMPACT_ATOMS: atom_id res chain seq x y z
N MET A 1 26.74 47.87 0.43
CA MET A 1 26.97 46.74 1.36
C MET A 1 25.83 45.69 1.37
N ALA A 2 24.85 45.75 0.46
CA ALA A 2 23.63 44.93 0.54
C ALA A 2 23.69 43.51 -0.09
N THR A 3 24.80 43.11 -0.72
CA THR A 3 24.86 41.88 -1.55
C THR A 3 25.26 40.62 -0.78
N LYS A 4 26.11 40.73 0.26
CA LYS A 4 26.56 39.58 1.06
C LYS A 4 25.46 39.00 1.96
N GLU A 5 24.53 39.83 2.42
CA GLU A 5 23.41 39.42 3.26
C GLU A 5 22.39 38.57 2.48
N THR A 6 22.15 38.92 1.20
CA THR A 6 21.22 38.20 0.33
C THR A 6 21.77 36.84 -0.11
N GLU A 7 23.08 36.75 -0.38
CA GLU A 7 23.76 35.47 -0.67
C GLU A 7 23.74 34.51 0.53
N SER A 8 23.97 35.04 1.74
CA SER A 8 23.90 34.25 2.98
C SER A 8 22.50 33.69 3.23
N GLN A 9 21.44 34.49 3.01
CA GLN A 9 20.05 34.03 3.14
C GLN A 9 19.69 32.97 2.08
N LYS A 10 20.17 33.13 0.85
CA LYS A 10 19.98 32.14 -0.22
C LYS A 10 20.64 30.80 0.12
N GLN A 11 21.86 30.83 0.67
CA GLN A 11 22.56 29.62 1.12
C GLN A 11 21.77 28.91 2.24
N LEU A 12 21.26 29.69 3.20
CA LEU A 12 20.50 29.18 4.33
C LEU A 12 19.18 28.53 3.90
N LEU A 13 18.52 29.08 2.88
CA LEU A 13 17.32 28.49 2.27
C LEU A 13 17.65 27.19 1.52
N GLN A 14 18.76 27.15 0.76
CA GLN A 14 19.21 25.94 0.08
C GLN A 14 19.52 24.81 1.07
N ASP A 15 20.15 25.12 2.19
CA ASP A 15 20.46 24.13 3.23
C ASP A 15 19.19 23.62 3.92
N LYS A 16 18.20 24.49 4.16
CA LYS A 16 16.87 24.08 4.66
C LYS A 16 16.16 23.15 3.67
N ILE A 17 16.16 23.49 2.37
CA ILE A 17 15.56 22.65 1.32
C ILE A 17 16.22 21.27 1.28
N LYS A 18 17.57 21.20 1.29
CA LYS A 18 18.30 19.93 1.32
C LYS A 18 17.94 19.08 2.53
N LYS A 19 17.86 19.70 3.72
CA LYS A 19 17.45 19.00 4.95
C LYS A 19 16.02 18.46 4.86
N MET A 20 15.09 19.24 4.30
CA MET A 20 13.70 18.79 4.12
C MET A 20 13.60 17.65 3.10
N GLN A 21 14.33 17.73 1.99
CA GLN A 21 14.38 16.66 0.99
C GLN A 21 14.95 15.35 1.57
N ALA A 22 15.98 15.43 2.41
CA ALA A 22 16.54 14.25 3.08
C ALA A 22 15.52 13.61 4.04
N LYS A 23 14.79 14.42 4.80
CA LYS A 23 13.71 13.95 5.68
C LYS A 23 12.59 13.28 4.87
N LEU A 24 12.16 13.89 3.77
CA LEU A 24 11.12 13.36 2.90
C LEU A 24 11.48 11.97 2.37
N ARG A 25 12.70 11.82 1.83
CA ARG A 25 13.19 10.52 1.34
C ARG A 25 13.24 9.44 2.42
N THR A 26 13.54 9.84 3.66
CA THR A 26 13.58 8.91 4.79
C THR A 26 12.17 8.42 5.13
N ILE A 27 11.19 9.33 5.12
CA ILE A 27 9.78 9.00 5.37
C ILE A 27 9.26 8.08 4.25
N GLU A 28 9.46 8.45 2.98
CA GLU A 28 9.03 7.64 1.84
C GLU A 28 9.60 6.22 1.86
N ALA A 29 10.89 6.07 2.21
CA ALA A 29 11.52 4.76 2.33
C ALA A 29 10.92 3.93 3.49
N ALA A 30 10.61 4.57 4.62
CA ALA A 30 9.98 3.92 5.76
C ALA A 30 8.54 3.49 5.45
N GLU A 31 7.75 4.35 4.82
CA GLU A 31 6.37 4.07 4.39
C GLU A 31 6.33 2.94 3.36
N ARG A 32 7.22 2.97 2.37
CA ARG A 32 7.33 1.91 1.38
C ARG A 32 7.62 0.55 2.03
N LYS A 33 8.57 0.51 2.97
CA LYS A 33 8.90 -0.73 3.69
C LYS A 33 7.73 -1.22 4.55
N ALA A 34 6.98 -0.31 5.17
CA ALA A 34 5.80 -0.65 5.94
C ALA A 34 4.69 -1.21 5.05
N GLU A 35 4.43 -0.61 3.90
CA GLU A 35 3.42 -1.07 2.95
C GLU A 35 3.80 -2.41 2.30
N GLU A 36 5.06 -2.60 1.92
CA GLU A 36 5.55 -3.89 1.43
C GLU A 36 5.33 -5.00 2.47
N LYS A 37 5.59 -4.71 3.76
CA LYS A 37 5.32 -5.66 4.86
C LYS A 37 3.82 -5.94 5.02
N ARG A 38 2.97 -4.91 4.90
CA ARG A 38 1.51 -5.05 4.99
C ARG A 38 0.97 -5.91 3.85
N LEU A 39 1.41 -5.65 2.62
CA LEU A 39 1.04 -6.40 1.43
C LEU A 39 1.52 -7.85 1.50
N SER A 40 2.72 -8.11 2.04
CA SER A 40 3.21 -9.49 2.25
C SER A 40 2.28 -10.27 3.19
N LYS A 41 1.89 -9.66 4.31
CA LYS A 41 0.97 -10.30 5.27
C LYS A 41 -0.39 -10.60 4.65
N ILE A 42 -0.99 -9.64 3.95
CA ILE A 42 -2.27 -9.82 3.26
C ILE A 42 -2.16 -10.94 2.22
N ARG A 43 -1.03 -11.00 1.50
CA ARG A 43 -0.77 -12.06 0.52
C ARG A 43 -0.66 -13.43 1.18
N GLU A 44 0.06 -13.53 2.29
CA GLU A 44 0.19 -14.77 3.06
C GLU A 44 -1.16 -15.24 3.62
N GLU A 45 -1.96 -14.33 4.18
CA GLU A 45 -3.32 -14.61 4.66
C GLU A 45 -4.23 -15.06 3.52
N PHE A 46 -4.16 -14.38 2.37
CA PHE A 46 -4.90 -14.77 1.18
C PHE A 46 -4.51 -16.18 0.71
N PHE A 47 -3.22 -16.50 0.65
CA PHE A 47 -2.77 -17.85 0.28
C PHE A 47 -3.17 -18.92 1.31
N LYS A 48 -3.21 -18.59 2.61
CA LYS A 48 -3.75 -19.49 3.64
C LYS A 48 -5.23 -19.76 3.43
N ILE A 49 -6.02 -18.74 3.09
CA ILE A 49 -7.44 -18.92 2.79
C ILE A 49 -7.61 -19.79 1.53
N LEU A 50 -6.83 -19.53 0.47
CA LEU A 50 -6.85 -20.38 -0.73
C LEU A 50 -6.47 -21.82 -0.39
N ALA A 51 -5.50 -22.01 0.50
CA ALA A 51 -5.11 -23.30 0.99
C ALA A 51 -6.25 -24.01 1.75
N GLU A 52 -6.84 -23.38 2.75
CA GLU A 52 -7.97 -23.92 3.51
C GLU A 52 -9.16 -24.31 2.62
N LEU A 53 -9.33 -23.61 1.49
CA LEU A 53 -10.35 -23.91 0.47
C LEU A 53 -9.93 -24.98 -0.54
N GLU A 54 -8.77 -25.61 -0.35
CA GLU A 54 -8.14 -26.58 -1.25
C GLU A 54 -7.84 -26.06 -2.66
N LEU A 55 -7.65 -24.73 -2.80
CA LEU A 55 -7.47 -24.04 -4.07
C LEU A 55 -6.00 -23.88 -4.48
N TYR A 56 -5.10 -24.71 -3.96
CA TYR A 56 -3.65 -24.61 -4.11
C TYR A 56 -3.16 -24.65 -5.58
N ASP A 57 -3.86 -25.40 -6.44
CA ASP A 57 -3.54 -25.63 -7.87
C ASP A 57 -4.59 -25.03 -8.82
N VAL A 58 -5.39 -24.10 -8.31
CA VAL A 58 -6.52 -23.56 -9.06
C VAL A 58 -5.98 -22.57 -10.08
N LYS A 59 -6.08 -22.98 -11.36
CA LYS A 59 -5.79 -22.11 -12.50
C LYS A 59 -6.47 -20.75 -12.31
N PRO A 60 -5.82 -19.63 -12.66
CA PRO A 60 -6.34 -18.28 -12.43
C PRO A 60 -7.79 -18.08 -12.88
N GLU A 61 -8.24 -18.80 -13.90
CA GLU A 61 -9.60 -18.78 -14.44
C GLU A 61 -10.62 -19.38 -13.46
N LYS A 62 -10.33 -20.54 -12.88
CA LYS A 62 -11.20 -21.18 -11.86
C LYS A 62 -11.26 -20.37 -10.57
N LEU A 63 -10.15 -19.71 -10.21
CA LEU A 63 -10.14 -18.80 -9.05
C LEU A 63 -11.05 -17.58 -9.30
N ARG A 64 -11.07 -17.04 -10.52
CA ARG A 64 -11.99 -15.95 -10.90
C ARG A 64 -13.45 -16.38 -10.87
N GLU A 65 -13.77 -17.59 -11.31
CA GLU A 65 -15.12 -18.13 -11.24
C GLU A 65 -15.57 -18.31 -9.78
N LEU A 66 -14.74 -18.94 -8.94
CA LEU A 66 -15.01 -19.08 -7.50
C LEU A 66 -15.20 -17.74 -6.79
N LEU A 67 -14.41 -16.73 -7.13
CA LEU A 67 -14.56 -15.38 -6.58
C LEU A 67 -15.83 -14.69 -7.09
N LYS A 68 -16.23 -14.90 -8.35
CA LYS A 68 -17.52 -14.40 -8.88
C LYS A 68 -18.70 -15.04 -8.16
N ASP A 69 -18.66 -16.35 -7.97
CA ASP A 69 -19.74 -17.11 -7.35
C ASP A 69 -19.87 -16.76 -5.87
N ASN A 70 -18.74 -16.68 -5.14
CA ASN A 70 -18.75 -16.24 -3.74
C ASN A 70 -19.14 -14.77 -3.59
N LYS A 71 -18.76 -13.89 -4.51
CA LYS A 71 -19.21 -12.49 -4.49
C LYS A 71 -20.72 -12.37 -4.71
N ALA A 72 -21.28 -13.18 -5.62
CA ALA A 72 -22.73 -13.22 -5.83
C ALA A 72 -23.47 -13.74 -4.59
N LYS A 73 -22.90 -14.73 -3.90
CA LYS A 73 -23.42 -15.29 -2.65
C LYS A 73 -23.39 -14.27 -1.51
N LEU A 74 -22.24 -13.63 -1.27
CA LEU A 74 -22.08 -12.58 -0.27
C LEU A 74 -23.07 -11.41 -0.48
N LEU A 75 -23.26 -10.97 -1.72
CA LEU A 75 -24.23 -9.91 -2.06
C LEU A 75 -25.70 -10.36 -1.90
N ALA A 76 -25.99 -11.65 -2.03
CA ALA A 76 -27.33 -12.19 -1.76
C ALA A 76 -27.57 -12.31 -0.25
N ASP A 77 -26.55 -12.70 0.51
CA ASP A 77 -26.62 -12.81 1.97
C ASP A 77 -26.73 -11.43 2.64
N GLU A 78 -26.03 -10.40 2.13
CA GLU A 78 -26.21 -9.00 2.58
C GLU A 78 -27.65 -8.50 2.36
N LYS A 79 -28.25 -8.81 1.20
CA LYS A 79 -29.65 -8.44 0.93
C LYS A 79 -30.66 -9.15 1.82
N ASN A 80 -30.36 -10.38 2.23
CA ASN A 80 -31.21 -11.14 3.15
C ASN A 80 -31.02 -10.73 4.62
N ALA A 81 -29.86 -10.17 4.98
CA ALA A 81 -29.58 -9.67 6.34
C ALA A 81 -30.15 -8.27 6.61
N GLU A 82 -30.48 -7.50 5.56
CA GLU A 82 -31.10 -6.17 5.64
C GLU A 82 -32.64 -6.18 5.51
N SER A 83 -33.28 -7.36 5.41
CA SER A 83 -34.75 -7.54 5.39
C SER A 83 -35.29 -8.01 6.73
#